data_AF-A0A937J038-F1
#
_entry.id   AF-A0A937J038-F1
#
_cell.length_a   1.000
_cell.length_b   1.000
_cell.length_c   1.000
_cell.angle_alpha   90.00
_cell.angle_beta   90.00
_cell.angle_gamma   90.00
#
_symmetry.space_group_name_H-M   'P 1'
#
loop_
_entity.id
_entity.type
_entity.pdbx_description
1 polymer ?
#
loop_
_entity_poly.entity_id
_entity_poly.type
_entity_poly.pdbx_seq_one_letter_code
_entity_poly.pdbx_strand_id
1 'polypeptide(L)'
;ITTGCETQRDQLARLVQLANDERMSSDSTTNLRELLQSALIQIEEAQAETAGFAEGIELDPEGLRASEERLGALYDLARKHRVAADALPDLLATLQMELDSLEGGSAQLVQIEQQMSDTALTWRERAALLSAKRREAATALGKRVMGTLGQLAMHKCIFEIALIPFSDARPDPRGAEDVEFLIATNPGASPGPLSKIASGGELSRISLALQVVAADTATAPTMIFDEVDVGIGGGVAEIVGELLHTLGSRSQVLAVTHQPQVAAKGNHHLLVTKEGADKVYSTLSLLKGEARIQEIGRMLGGAKLTDNTLAHAREMLERI
;
A
#
# COMPACT_ATOMS: atom_id res chain seq x y z
N ILE A 1 -84.83 -4.52 0.08
CA ILE A 1 -85.88 -5.08 -0.80
C ILE A 1 -86.99 -5.71 0.03
N THR A 2 -86.66 -6.64 0.94
CA THR A 2 -87.60 -7.32 1.86
C THR A 2 -88.53 -6.37 2.62
N THR A 3 -88.00 -5.36 3.30
CA THR A 3 -88.79 -4.37 4.06
C THR A 3 -89.76 -3.56 3.19
N GLY A 4 -89.39 -3.32 1.93
CA GLY A 4 -90.25 -2.63 0.96
C GLY A 4 -91.42 -3.51 0.50
N CYS A 5 -91.17 -4.79 0.25
CA CYS A 5 -92.21 -5.76 -0.13
C CYS A 5 -93.21 -6.01 1.00
N GLU A 6 -92.73 -6.12 2.25
CA GLU A 6 -93.57 -6.30 3.43
C GLU A 6 -94.56 -5.14 3.64
N THR A 7 -94.06 -3.89 3.52
CA THR A 7 -94.88 -2.68 3.66
C THR A 7 -95.97 -2.61 2.58
N GLN A 8 -95.61 -2.96 1.33
CA GLN A 8 -96.54 -2.92 0.21
C GLN A 8 -97.57 -4.06 0.27
N ARG A 9 -97.16 -5.26 0.70
CA ARG A 9 -98.07 -6.40 0.93
C ARG A 9 -99.17 -6.03 1.92
N ASP A 10 -98.82 -5.43 3.06
CA ASP A 10 -99.79 -5.06 4.10
C ASP A 10 -100.77 -3.96 3.65
N GLN A 11 -100.36 -3.10 2.72
CA GLN A 11 -101.23 -2.11 2.09
C GLN A 11 -102.14 -2.77 1.04
N LEU A 12 -101.60 -3.66 0.21
CA LEU A 12 -102.34 -4.35 -0.84
C LEU A 12 -103.35 -5.36 -0.28
N ALA A 13 -103.00 -6.07 0.80
CA ALA A 13 -103.90 -6.99 1.49
C ALA A 13 -105.13 -6.27 2.05
N ARG A 14 -104.96 -5.05 2.58
CA ARG A 14 -106.08 -4.19 3.00
C ARG A 14 -106.96 -3.78 1.83
N LEU A 15 -106.37 -3.45 0.68
CA LEU A 15 -107.13 -3.11 -0.53
C LEU A 15 -107.90 -4.31 -1.09
N VAL A 16 -107.30 -5.51 -1.09
CA VAL A 16 -107.96 -6.77 -1.46
C VAL A 16 -109.14 -7.07 -0.53
N GLN A 17 -108.97 -6.86 0.78
CA GLN A 17 -110.05 -7.06 1.75
C GLN A 17 -111.22 -6.10 1.52
N LEU A 18 -110.93 -4.81 1.26
CA LEU A 18 -111.96 -3.81 0.93
C LEU A 18 -112.66 -4.11 -0.41
N ALA A 19 -111.92 -4.61 -1.40
CA ALA A 19 -112.47 -4.97 -2.71
C ALA A 19 -113.33 -6.25 -2.66
N ASN A 20 -113.15 -7.11 -1.65
CA ASN A 20 -113.95 -8.31 -1.41
C ASN A 20 -115.18 -8.09 -0.52
N ASP A 21 -115.47 -6.85 -0.11
CA ASP A 21 -116.70 -6.48 0.60
C ASP A 21 -117.94 -6.77 -0.28
N GLU A 22 -119.02 -7.27 0.32
CA GLU A 22 -120.26 -7.67 -0.39
C GLU A 22 -120.85 -6.53 -1.23
N ARG A 23 -120.62 -5.28 -0.84
CA ARG A 23 -121.07 -4.07 -1.57
C ARG A 23 -120.37 -3.89 -2.93
N MET A 24 -119.24 -4.54 -3.12
CA MET A 24 -118.42 -4.51 -4.34
C MET A 24 -118.49 -5.84 -5.12
N SER A 25 -119.46 -6.71 -4.84
CA SER A 25 -119.62 -8.02 -5.49
C SER A 25 -120.49 -7.98 -6.75
N SER A 26 -120.19 -7.07 -7.68
CA SER A 26 -120.86 -6.95 -8.99
C SER A 26 -120.00 -7.54 -10.10
N ASP A 27 -120.60 -7.96 -11.22
CA ASP A 27 -119.83 -8.45 -12.39
C ASP A 27 -118.84 -7.40 -12.93
N SER A 28 -119.11 -6.09 -12.72
CA SER A 28 -118.21 -5.00 -13.13
C SER A 28 -116.92 -4.88 -12.31
N THR A 29 -116.85 -5.49 -11.13
CA THR A 29 -115.71 -5.37 -10.20
C THR A 29 -114.88 -6.64 -10.10
N THR A 30 -115.29 -7.74 -10.75
CA THR A 30 -114.58 -9.03 -10.77
C THR A 30 -113.13 -8.88 -11.24
N ASN A 31 -112.89 -8.22 -12.37
CA ASN A 31 -111.54 -8.02 -12.92
C ASN A 31 -110.65 -7.19 -11.98
N LEU A 32 -111.20 -6.17 -11.30
CA LEU A 32 -110.45 -5.38 -10.31
C LEU A 32 -109.96 -6.25 -9.14
N ARG A 33 -110.83 -7.13 -8.62
CA ARG A 33 -110.48 -8.03 -7.51
C ARG A 33 -109.41 -9.04 -7.93
N GLU A 34 -109.54 -9.61 -9.13
CA GLU A 34 -108.55 -10.54 -9.68
C GLU A 34 -107.18 -9.87 -9.85
N LEU A 35 -107.15 -8.63 -10.36
CA LEU A 35 -105.90 -7.86 -10.50
C LEU A 35 -105.26 -7.54 -9.15
N LEU A 36 -106.05 -7.12 -8.15
CA LEU A 36 -105.54 -6.84 -6.80
C LEU A 36 -105.04 -8.11 -6.09
N GLN A 37 -105.77 -9.23 -6.23
CA GLN A 37 -105.38 -10.52 -5.68
C GLN A 37 -104.09 -11.04 -6.34
N SER A 38 -103.98 -10.90 -7.67
CA SER A 38 -102.79 -11.29 -8.42
C SER A 38 -101.57 -10.47 -8.02
N ALA A 39 -101.72 -9.14 -7.89
CA ALA A 39 -100.64 -8.28 -7.43
C ALA A 39 -100.20 -8.59 -5.98
N LEU A 40 -101.13 -9.01 -5.11
CA LEU A 40 -100.79 -9.41 -3.74
C LEU A 40 -99.90 -10.67 -3.75
N ILE A 41 -100.29 -11.68 -4.53
CA ILE A 41 -99.53 -12.93 -4.68
C ILE A 41 -98.13 -12.64 -5.24
N GLN A 42 -98.01 -11.78 -6.25
CA GLN A 42 -96.71 -11.42 -6.84
C GLN A 42 -95.77 -10.72 -5.84
N ILE A 43 -96.30 -9.88 -4.95
CA ILE A 43 -95.50 -9.23 -3.90
C ILE A 43 -95.10 -10.24 -2.81
N GLU A 44 -95.98 -11.17 -2.45
CA GLU A 44 -95.67 -12.25 -1.50
C GLU A 44 -94.57 -13.17 -2.04
N GLU A 45 -94.62 -13.51 -3.33
CA GLU A 45 -93.62 -14.33 -4.01
C GLU A 45 -92.27 -13.62 -4.10
N ALA A 46 -92.24 -12.33 -4.46
CA ALA A 46 -91.02 -11.53 -4.47
C ALA A 46 -90.39 -11.39 -3.08
N GLN A 47 -91.21 -11.29 -2.01
CA GLN A 47 -90.73 -11.28 -0.64
C GLN A 47 -90.10 -12.62 -0.27
N ALA A 48 -90.75 -13.73 -0.61
CA ALA A 48 -90.26 -15.08 -0.35
C ALA A 48 -88.95 -15.38 -1.10
N GLU A 49 -88.84 -14.97 -2.37
CA GLU A 49 -87.63 -15.14 -3.17
C GLU A 49 -86.47 -14.30 -2.63
N THR A 50 -86.74 -13.07 -2.17
CA THR A 50 -85.72 -12.22 -1.53
C THR A 50 -85.24 -12.82 -0.21
N ALA A 51 -86.14 -13.40 0.59
CA ALA A 51 -85.78 -14.09 1.83
C ALA A 51 -84.94 -15.34 1.55
N GLY A 52 -85.33 -16.15 0.56
CA GLY A 52 -84.58 -17.32 0.12
C GLY A 52 -83.18 -16.97 -0.43
N PHE A 53 -83.05 -15.87 -1.17
CA PHE A 53 -81.75 -15.38 -1.62
C PHE A 53 -80.84 -14.97 -0.45
N ALA A 54 -81.38 -14.30 0.57
CA ALA A 54 -80.61 -13.90 1.75
C ALA A 54 -80.16 -15.10 2.59
N GLU A 55 -80.99 -16.14 2.72
CA GLU A 55 -80.63 -17.41 3.35
C GLU A 55 -79.60 -18.21 2.53
N GLY A 56 -79.59 -18.03 1.20
CA GLY A 56 -78.62 -18.66 0.30
C GLY A 56 -77.23 -18.00 0.28
N ILE A 57 -77.04 -16.88 0.98
CA ILE A 57 -75.72 -16.27 1.16
C ILE A 57 -75.00 -17.03 2.28
N GLU A 58 -74.20 -18.03 1.92
CA GLU A 58 -73.28 -18.68 2.85
C GLU A 58 -72.17 -17.69 3.25
N LEU A 59 -72.25 -17.20 4.48
CA LEU A 59 -71.13 -16.52 5.12
C LEU A 59 -70.12 -17.59 5.51
N ASP A 60 -68.88 -17.49 5.01
CA ASP A 60 -67.76 -18.38 5.36
C ASP A 60 -67.03 -17.84 6.62
N PRO A 61 -67.39 -18.29 7.84
CA PRO A 61 -66.87 -17.73 9.07
C PRO A 61 -65.46 -18.25 9.34
N GLU A 62 -65.13 -19.44 8.85
CA GLU A 62 -63.80 -20.03 8.95
C GLU A 62 -62.82 -19.28 8.03
N GLY A 63 -63.22 -18.93 6.81
CA GLY A 63 -62.43 -18.09 5.92
C GLY A 63 -62.17 -16.69 6.47
N LEU A 64 -63.17 -16.09 7.12
CA LEU A 64 -63.00 -14.81 7.83
C LEU A 64 -62.00 -14.95 8.97
N ARG A 65 -62.16 -15.95 9.84
CA ARG A 65 -61.27 -16.19 10.98
C ARG A 65 -59.83 -16.44 10.53
N ALA A 66 -59.62 -17.23 9.49
CA ALA A 66 -58.30 -17.48 8.92
C ALA A 66 -57.65 -16.20 8.37
N SER A 67 -58.46 -15.31 7.78
CA SER A 67 -57.99 -14.02 7.27
C SER A 67 -57.59 -13.08 8.41
N GLU A 68 -58.39 -13.02 9.48
CA GLU A 68 -58.11 -12.22 10.67
C GLU A 68 -56.86 -12.69 11.41
N GLU A 69 -56.68 -14.01 11.60
CA GLU A 69 -55.48 -14.60 12.20
C GLU A 69 -54.22 -14.25 11.39
N ARG A 70 -54.30 -14.36 10.05
CA ARG A 70 -53.19 -13.98 9.16
C ARG A 70 -52.86 -12.49 9.23
N LEU A 71 -53.88 -11.63 9.29
CA LEU A 71 -53.70 -10.18 9.42
C LEU A 71 -53.04 -9.83 10.76
N GLY A 72 -53.48 -10.47 11.84
CA GLY A 72 -52.90 -10.32 13.18
C GLY A 72 -51.42 -10.67 13.20
N ALA A 73 -51.04 -11.81 12.62
CA ALA A 73 -49.64 -12.22 12.51
C ALA A 73 -48.77 -11.20 11.74
N LEU A 74 -49.30 -10.63 10.66
CA LEU A 74 -48.61 -9.57 9.91
C LEU A 74 -48.42 -8.30 10.74
N TYR A 75 -49.43 -7.86 11.49
CA TYR A 75 -49.31 -6.69 12.36
C TYR A 75 -48.34 -6.91 13.52
N ASP A 76 -48.32 -8.10 14.11
CA ASP A 76 -47.37 -8.44 15.17
C ASP A 76 -45.92 -8.42 14.65
N LEU A 77 -45.69 -8.96 13.44
CA LEU A 77 -44.40 -8.86 12.74
C LEU A 77 -44.02 -7.40 12.44
N ALA A 78 -44.96 -6.62 11.91
CA ALA A 78 -44.77 -5.20 11.61
C ALA A 78 -44.39 -4.41 12.87
N ARG A 79 -45.06 -4.67 14.00
CA ARG A 79 -44.75 -4.06 15.31
C ARG A 79 -43.39 -4.49 15.84
N LYS A 80 -43.04 -5.78 15.76
CA LYS A 80 -41.74 -6.31 16.17
C LYS A 80 -40.59 -5.62 15.43
N HIS A 81 -40.75 -5.43 14.12
CA HIS A 81 -39.74 -4.85 13.24
C HIS A 81 -39.87 -3.33 13.06
N ARG A 82 -40.87 -2.69 13.69
CA ARG A 82 -41.13 -1.24 13.66
C ARG A 82 -41.32 -0.68 12.24
N VAL A 83 -42.00 -1.42 11.38
CA VAL A 83 -42.34 -1.02 10.01
C VAL A 83 -43.85 -1.11 9.78
N ALA A 84 -44.34 -0.52 8.69
CA ALA A 84 -45.71 -0.77 8.24
C ALA A 84 -45.84 -2.21 7.73
N ALA A 85 -47.03 -2.81 7.84
CA ALA A 85 -47.28 -4.19 7.40
C ALA A 85 -46.96 -4.37 5.90
N ASP A 86 -47.28 -3.38 5.07
CA ASP A 86 -47.00 -3.39 3.63
C ASP A 86 -45.49 -3.36 3.30
N ALA A 87 -44.65 -2.90 4.23
CA ALA A 87 -43.20 -2.83 4.06
C ALA A 87 -42.46 -4.11 4.51
N LEU A 88 -43.17 -5.10 5.06
CA LEU A 88 -42.58 -6.37 5.50
C LEU A 88 -41.85 -7.15 4.39
N PRO A 89 -42.37 -7.24 3.14
CA PRO A 89 -41.66 -7.94 2.06
C PRO A 89 -40.32 -7.31 1.72
N ASP A 90 -40.27 -5.97 1.65
CA ASP A 90 -39.03 -5.23 1.37
C ASP A 90 -38.02 -5.38 2.51
N LEU A 91 -38.50 -5.37 3.76
CA LEU A 91 -37.65 -5.63 4.93
C LEU A 91 -37.08 -7.05 4.90
N LEU A 92 -37.89 -8.06 4.56
CA LEU A 92 -37.42 -9.45 4.44
C LEU A 92 -36.32 -9.57 3.37
N ALA A 93 -36.53 -8.95 2.20
CA ALA A 93 -35.53 -8.94 1.15
C ALA A 93 -34.22 -8.28 1.61
N THR A 94 -34.31 -7.18 2.37
CA THR A 94 -33.16 -6.48 2.93
C THR A 94 -32.41 -7.35 3.94
N LEU A 95 -33.12 -7.95 4.90
CA LEU A 95 -32.53 -8.83 5.92
C LEU A 95 -31.90 -10.08 5.32
N GLN A 96 -32.50 -10.65 4.27
CA GLN A 96 -31.94 -11.79 3.55
C GLN A 96 -30.64 -11.40 2.84
N MET A 97 -30.59 -10.24 2.18
CA MET A 97 -29.35 -9.74 1.58
C MET A 97 -28.26 -9.48 2.62
N GLU A 98 -28.61 -8.91 3.78
CA GLU A 98 -27.66 -8.71 4.88
C GLU A 98 -27.11 -10.04 5.43
N LEU A 99 -27.99 -11.03 5.62
CA LEU A 99 -27.61 -12.37 6.08
C LEU A 99 -26.67 -13.05 5.07
N ASP A 100 -27.02 -13.06 3.79
CA ASP A 100 -26.22 -13.66 2.73
C ASP A 100 -24.82 -12.98 2.63
N SER A 101 -24.77 -11.65 2.81
CA SER A 101 -23.52 -10.88 2.89
C SER A 101 -22.62 -11.31 4.05
N LEU A 102 -23.21 -11.52 5.23
CA LEU A 102 -22.49 -11.94 6.44
C LEU A 102 -21.99 -13.39 6.32
N GLU A 103 -22.81 -14.28 5.75
CA GLU A 103 -22.43 -15.68 5.52
C GLU A 103 -21.33 -15.79 4.46
N GLY A 104 -21.42 -15.04 3.36
CA GLY A 104 -20.41 -15.00 2.30
C GLY A 104 -19.04 -14.47 2.75
N GLY A 105 -19.02 -13.56 3.74
CA GLY A 105 -17.79 -12.99 4.30
C GLY A 105 -16.86 -14.01 4.94
N SER A 106 -17.40 -15.11 5.49
CA SER A 106 -16.59 -16.16 6.13
C SER A 106 -15.73 -16.94 5.13
N ALA A 107 -16.30 -17.30 3.97
CA ALA A 107 -15.57 -17.99 2.91
C ALA A 107 -14.52 -17.08 2.27
N GLN A 108 -14.84 -15.79 2.09
CA GLN A 108 -13.92 -14.80 1.58
C GLN A 108 -12.73 -14.55 2.52
N LEU A 109 -12.97 -14.52 3.84
CA LEU A 109 -11.91 -14.41 4.84
C LEU A 109 -10.94 -15.60 4.77
N VAL A 110 -11.46 -16.83 4.75
CA VAL A 110 -10.63 -18.04 4.61
C VAL A 110 -9.81 -18.00 3.32
N GLN A 111 -10.40 -17.53 2.22
CA GLN A 111 -9.68 -17.38 0.95
C GLN A 111 -8.55 -16.35 1.05
N ILE A 112 -8.79 -15.19 1.67
CA ILE A 112 -7.78 -14.14 1.85
C ILE A 112 -6.66 -14.62 2.77
N GLU A 113 -6.98 -15.30 3.87
CA GLU A 113 -5.99 -15.88 4.78
C GLU A 113 -5.09 -16.91 4.07
N GLN A 114 -5.68 -17.76 3.23
CA GLN A 114 -4.92 -18.70 2.41
C GLN A 114 -4.01 -17.97 1.42
N GLN A 115 -4.52 -16.97 0.70
CA GLN A 115 -3.74 -16.16 -0.23
C GLN A 115 -2.58 -15.42 0.47
N MET A 116 -2.82 -14.90 1.68
CA MET A 116 -1.77 -14.27 2.50
C MET A 116 -0.69 -15.27 2.88
N SER A 117 -1.06 -16.49 3.28
CA SER A 117 -0.12 -17.56 3.61
C SER A 117 0.73 -17.97 2.40
N ASP A 118 0.10 -18.20 1.25
CA ASP A 118 0.76 -18.58 0.01
C ASP A 118 1.70 -17.49 -0.50
N THR A 119 1.28 -16.22 -0.39
CA THR A 119 2.10 -15.06 -0.75
C THR A 119 3.30 -14.93 0.20
N ALA A 120 3.10 -15.14 1.50
CA ALA A 120 4.18 -15.12 2.48
C ALA A 120 5.20 -16.25 2.23
N LEU A 121 4.74 -17.45 1.86
CA LEU A 121 5.63 -18.55 1.47
C LEU A 121 6.46 -18.18 0.24
N THR A 122 5.81 -17.66 -0.80
CA THR A 122 6.48 -17.19 -2.01
C THR A 122 7.52 -16.12 -1.69
N TRP A 123 7.19 -15.15 -0.84
CA TRP A 123 8.15 -14.15 -0.38
C TRP A 123 9.36 -14.78 0.32
N ARG A 124 9.15 -15.74 1.24
CA ARG A 124 10.26 -16.41 1.95
C ARG A 124 11.20 -17.14 0.99
N GLU A 125 10.66 -17.84 0.00
CA GLU A 125 11.47 -18.52 -1.03
C GLU A 125 12.32 -17.53 -1.82
N ARG A 126 11.71 -16.42 -2.27
CA ARG A 126 12.42 -15.37 -3.01
C ARG A 126 13.45 -14.65 -2.14
N ALA A 127 13.12 -14.38 -0.88
CA ALA A 127 14.04 -13.78 0.08
C ALA A 127 15.25 -14.70 0.33
N ALA A 128 15.05 -16.01 0.50
CA ALA A 128 16.14 -16.96 0.67
C ALA A 128 17.08 -17.01 -0.54
N LEU A 129 16.54 -16.97 -1.76
CA LEU A 129 17.33 -16.89 -2.99
C LEU A 129 18.15 -15.58 -3.04
N LEU A 130 17.56 -14.45 -2.62
CA LEU A 130 18.26 -13.18 -2.53
C LEU A 130 19.39 -13.22 -1.48
N SER A 131 19.12 -13.77 -0.28
CA SER A 131 20.11 -13.92 0.79
C SER A 131 21.30 -14.78 0.35
N ALA A 132 21.06 -15.86 -0.41
CA ALA A 132 22.12 -16.71 -0.95
C ALA A 132 23.03 -15.93 -1.91
N LYS A 133 22.44 -15.19 -2.86
CA LYS A 133 23.18 -14.33 -3.80
C LYS A 133 23.94 -13.22 -3.08
N ARG A 134 23.33 -12.60 -2.06
CA ARG A 134 23.98 -11.58 -1.22
C ARG A 134 25.20 -12.15 -0.51
N ARG A 135 25.12 -13.37 0.05
CA ARG A 135 26.24 -13.99 0.76
C ARG A 135 27.43 -14.27 -0.17
N GLU A 136 27.15 -14.74 -1.39
CA GLU A 136 28.17 -14.93 -2.42
C GLU A 136 28.82 -13.60 -2.81
N ALA A 137 28.00 -12.59 -3.14
CA ALA A 137 28.47 -11.26 -3.52
C ALA A 137 29.26 -10.57 -2.39
N ALA A 138 28.80 -10.69 -1.14
CA ALA A 138 29.47 -10.17 0.05
C ALA A 138 30.86 -10.78 0.21
N THR A 139 30.99 -12.09 0.02
CA THR A 139 32.28 -12.79 0.10
C THR A 139 33.23 -12.34 -1.01
N ALA A 140 32.74 -12.25 -2.26
CA ALA A 140 33.54 -11.83 -3.39
C ALA A 140 33.99 -10.35 -3.27
N LEU A 141 33.06 -9.46 -2.90
CA LEU A 141 33.33 -8.04 -2.69
C LEU A 141 34.31 -7.85 -1.53
N GLY A 142 34.08 -8.51 -0.39
CA GLY A 142 34.95 -8.44 0.78
C GLY A 142 36.40 -8.82 0.45
N LYS A 143 36.62 -9.88 -0.33
CA LYS A 143 37.97 -10.28 -0.78
C LYS A 143 38.64 -9.20 -1.65
N ARG A 144 37.92 -8.59 -2.59
CA ARG A 144 38.46 -7.54 -3.47
C ARG A 144 38.81 -6.27 -2.67
N VAL A 145 37.94 -5.88 -1.74
CA VAL A 145 38.18 -4.74 -0.84
C VAL A 145 39.41 -5.01 0.03
N MET A 146 39.49 -6.19 0.65
CA MET A 146 40.66 -6.58 1.45
C MET A 146 41.96 -6.58 0.65
N GLY A 147 41.95 -7.04 -0.61
CA GLY A 147 43.11 -6.95 -1.49
C GLY A 147 43.58 -5.51 -1.72
N THR A 148 42.63 -4.59 -1.93
CA THR A 148 42.92 -3.16 -2.13
C THR A 148 43.39 -2.49 -0.84
N LEU A 149 42.78 -2.82 0.31
CA LEU A 149 43.21 -2.35 1.63
C LEU A 149 44.64 -2.80 1.97
N GLY A 150 45.03 -4.01 1.55
CA GLY A 150 46.42 -4.47 1.66
C GLY A 150 47.40 -3.51 0.97
N GLN A 151 47.12 -3.14 -0.28
CA GLN A 151 47.95 -2.19 -1.04
C GLN A 151 48.06 -0.82 -0.33
N LEU A 152 47.02 -0.41 0.39
CA LEU A 152 46.97 0.82 1.18
C LEU A 152 47.65 0.72 2.56
N ALA A 153 48.53 -0.27 2.76
CA ALA A 153 49.18 -0.58 4.04
C ALA A 153 48.22 -0.91 5.20
N MET A 154 46.97 -1.27 4.91
CA MET A 154 45.94 -1.64 5.88
C MET A 154 45.79 -3.17 6.04
N HIS A 155 46.89 -3.92 5.90
CA HIS A 155 46.94 -5.39 6.00
C HIS A 155 46.40 -5.98 7.31
N LYS A 156 46.42 -5.18 8.38
CA LYS A 156 45.96 -5.56 9.72
C LYS A 156 44.46 -5.35 9.91
N CYS A 157 43.79 -4.69 8.96
CA CYS A 157 42.36 -4.48 9.02
C CYS A 157 41.61 -5.76 8.66
N ILE A 158 40.40 -5.89 9.18
CA ILE A 158 39.46 -6.93 8.78
C ILE A 158 38.22 -6.22 8.27
N PHE A 159 37.82 -6.49 7.04
CA PHE A 159 36.60 -5.97 6.44
C PHE A 159 35.62 -7.12 6.17
N GLU A 160 34.41 -6.98 6.70
CA GLU A 160 33.34 -7.96 6.58
C GLU A 160 32.05 -7.27 6.15
N ILE A 161 31.24 -7.97 5.37
CA ILE A 161 29.91 -7.52 4.98
C ILE A 161 28.92 -8.43 5.70
N ALA A 162 28.30 -7.91 6.75
CA ALA A 162 27.35 -8.64 7.57
C ALA A 162 25.95 -8.58 6.95
N LEU A 163 25.29 -9.72 6.91
CA LEU A 163 23.89 -9.88 6.56
C LEU A 163 23.13 -10.11 7.86
N ILE A 164 22.45 -9.07 8.35
CA ILE A 164 21.80 -9.05 9.66
C ILE A 164 20.30 -9.32 9.46
N PRO A 165 19.79 -10.50 9.85
CA PRO A 165 18.37 -10.82 9.69
C PRO A 165 17.49 -9.82 10.45
N PHE A 166 16.35 -9.46 9.86
CA PHE A 166 15.36 -8.66 10.58
C PHE A 166 14.83 -9.43 11.80
N SER A 167 14.63 -8.73 12.91
CA SER A 167 14.08 -9.31 14.15
C SER A 167 12.61 -9.71 14.01
N ASP A 168 11.92 -9.09 13.06
CA ASP A 168 10.52 -9.36 12.74
C ASP A 168 10.43 -10.34 11.57
N ALA A 169 9.58 -11.36 11.71
CA ALA A 169 9.32 -12.35 10.68
C ALA A 169 8.40 -11.82 9.56
N ARG A 170 7.95 -10.55 9.66
CA ARG A 170 7.16 -9.90 8.61
C ARG A 170 7.97 -9.70 7.32
N PRO A 171 7.34 -9.90 6.15
CA PRO A 171 7.95 -9.58 4.86
C PRO A 171 8.39 -8.11 4.76
N ASP A 172 9.68 -7.88 4.47
CA ASP A 172 10.22 -6.56 4.13
C ASP A 172 10.53 -6.50 2.62
N PRO A 173 10.21 -5.39 1.93
CA PRO A 173 10.51 -5.22 0.50
C PRO A 173 12.01 -5.31 0.17
N ARG A 174 12.90 -5.09 1.14
CA ARG A 174 14.35 -5.18 0.99
C ARG A 174 14.89 -6.62 1.13
N GLY A 175 14.06 -7.59 1.51
CA GLY A 175 14.46 -8.99 1.72
C GLY A 175 14.41 -9.41 3.19
N ALA A 176 15.20 -10.41 3.58
CA ALA A 176 15.17 -10.98 4.94
C ALA A 176 16.22 -10.36 5.89
N GLU A 177 17.10 -9.50 5.39
CA GLU A 177 18.20 -8.93 6.15
C GLU A 177 18.55 -7.49 5.75
N ASP A 178 19.13 -6.75 6.70
CA ASP A 178 19.92 -5.57 6.44
C ASP A 178 21.36 -5.96 6.08
N VAL A 179 22.04 -5.08 5.33
CA VAL A 179 23.46 -5.25 4.97
C VAL A 179 24.27 -4.17 5.66
N GLU A 180 25.26 -4.59 6.45
CA GLU A 180 26.15 -3.68 7.18
C GLU A 180 27.62 -3.96 6.84
N PHE A 181 28.39 -2.89 6.58
CA PHE A 181 29.83 -2.98 6.37
C PHE A 181 30.53 -2.84 7.72
N LEU A 182 31.18 -3.93 8.13
CA LEU A 182 31.91 -4.03 9.37
C LEU A 182 33.42 -3.95 9.13
N ILE A 183 34.12 -3.24 10.01
CA ILE A 183 35.57 -3.12 9.97
C ILE A 183 36.18 -3.24 11.36
N ALA A 184 37.33 -3.87 11.44
CA ALA A 184 38.26 -3.75 12.54
C ALA A 184 39.56 -3.17 12.00
N THR A 185 40.01 -2.04 12.54
CA THR A 185 41.27 -1.39 12.11
C THR A 185 42.50 -1.90 12.86
N ASN A 186 42.29 -2.52 14.03
CA ASN A 186 43.33 -3.02 14.91
C ASN A 186 43.30 -4.55 15.01
N PRO A 187 44.47 -5.22 15.00
CA PRO A 187 44.54 -6.66 15.25
C PRO A 187 43.88 -7.06 16.57
N GLY A 188 43.04 -8.09 16.53
CA GLY A 188 42.35 -8.62 17.72
C GLY A 188 41.11 -7.85 18.16
N ALA A 189 40.76 -6.74 17.51
CA ALA A 189 39.48 -6.07 17.73
C ALA A 189 38.35 -6.77 16.94
N SER A 190 37.16 -6.84 17.54
CA SER A 190 35.96 -7.32 16.84
C SER A 190 35.53 -6.30 15.77
N PRO A 191 35.18 -6.73 14.55
CA PRO A 191 34.62 -5.84 13.54
C PRO A 191 33.33 -5.19 14.02
N GLY A 192 33.14 -3.93 13.68
CA GLY A 192 31.88 -3.23 13.92
C GLY A 192 31.61 -2.18 12.85
N PRO A 193 30.54 -1.39 12.99
CA PRO A 193 30.05 -0.55 11.90
C PRO A 193 31.11 0.46 11.43
N LEU A 194 31.33 0.54 10.12
CA LEU A 194 32.31 1.44 9.50
C LEU A 194 32.18 2.89 9.97
N SER A 195 30.95 3.37 10.16
CA SER A 195 30.64 4.73 10.63
C SER A 195 31.08 5.02 12.07
N LYS A 196 31.38 4.00 12.87
CA LYS A 196 31.70 4.13 14.30
C LYS A 196 33.17 3.87 14.64
N ILE A 197 33.93 3.25 13.73
CA ILE A 197 35.25 2.68 14.08
C ILE A 197 36.42 3.41 13.43
N ALA A 198 36.26 3.96 12.23
CA ALA A 198 37.37 4.53 11.49
C ALA A 198 37.65 6.00 11.86
N SER A 199 38.93 6.35 12.00
CA SER A 199 39.38 7.76 12.02
C SER A 199 39.18 8.41 10.65
N GLY A 200 39.18 9.75 10.56
CA GLY A 200 38.93 10.48 9.30
C GLY A 200 39.78 9.99 8.11
N GLY A 201 41.10 9.97 8.27
CA GLY A 201 42.01 9.51 7.21
C GLY A 201 41.91 8.01 6.89
N GLU A 202 41.64 7.15 7.87
CA GLU A 202 41.42 5.72 7.62
C GLU A 202 40.11 5.49 6.86
N LEU A 203 39.05 6.20 7.25
CA LEU A 203 37.74 6.12 6.61
C LEU A 203 37.82 6.56 5.15
N SER A 204 38.55 7.65 4.86
CA SER A 204 38.78 8.11 3.48
C SER A 204 39.51 7.07 2.63
N ARG A 205 40.52 6.37 3.19
CA ARG A 205 41.21 5.27 2.49
C ARG A 205 40.31 4.06 2.27
N ILE A 206 39.51 3.68 3.25
CA ILE A 206 38.54 2.58 3.12
C ILE A 206 37.48 2.92 2.07
N SER A 207 36.98 4.16 2.08
CA SER A 207 36.05 4.67 1.09
C SER A 207 36.67 4.62 -0.31
N LEU A 208 37.92 5.06 -0.48
CA LEU A 208 38.64 4.96 -1.75
C LEU A 208 38.73 3.51 -2.23
N ALA A 209 39.11 2.57 -1.36
CA ALA A 209 39.17 1.15 -1.70
C ALA A 209 37.81 0.61 -2.17
N LEU A 210 36.73 0.95 -1.47
CA LEU A 210 35.38 0.57 -1.86
C LEU A 210 34.99 1.17 -3.22
N GLN A 211 35.25 2.45 -3.44
CA GLN A 211 34.90 3.13 -4.70
C GLN A 211 35.69 2.60 -5.88
N VAL A 212 36.98 2.27 -5.72
CA VAL A 212 37.77 1.63 -6.78
C VAL A 212 37.24 0.24 -7.11
N VAL A 213 36.94 -0.57 -6.08
CA VAL A 213 36.41 -1.92 -6.28
C VAL A 213 35.00 -1.87 -6.91
N ALA A 214 34.21 -0.85 -6.59
CA ALA A 214 32.88 -0.61 -7.13
C ALA A 214 32.87 0.32 -8.36
N ALA A 215 34.03 0.66 -8.94
CA ALA A 215 34.13 1.69 -9.99
C ALA A 215 33.32 1.36 -11.25
N ASP A 216 33.12 0.08 -11.55
CA ASP A 216 32.27 -0.35 -12.67
C ASP A 216 30.78 -0.05 -12.46
N THR A 217 30.39 0.18 -11.21
CA THR A 217 29.02 0.48 -10.78
C THR A 217 28.87 1.88 -10.20
N ALA A 218 29.94 2.70 -10.20
CA ALA A 218 29.92 4.04 -9.63
C ALA A 218 28.92 4.92 -10.38
N THR A 219 27.95 5.46 -9.65
CA THR A 219 26.88 6.30 -10.19
C THR A 219 27.15 7.79 -10.05
N ALA A 220 28.10 8.18 -9.18
CA ALA A 220 28.43 9.56 -8.92
C ALA A 220 29.38 10.12 -10.00
N PRO A 221 29.00 11.20 -10.71
CA PRO A 221 29.84 11.80 -11.74
C PRO A 221 31.08 12.51 -11.16
N THR A 222 30.98 12.99 -9.91
CA THR A 222 32.06 13.69 -9.20
C THR A 222 32.18 13.19 -7.77
N MET A 223 33.41 12.96 -7.31
CA MET A 223 33.76 12.50 -5.97
C MET A 223 34.83 13.40 -5.35
N ILE A 224 34.70 13.68 -4.05
CA ILE A 224 35.64 14.51 -3.29
C ILE A 224 36.25 13.63 -2.20
N PHE A 225 37.58 13.55 -2.17
CA PHE A 225 38.34 12.88 -1.13
C PHE A 225 39.14 13.91 -0.34
N ASP A 226 38.90 13.95 0.96
CA ASP A 226 39.68 14.72 1.91
C ASP A 226 40.48 13.78 2.81
N GLU A 227 41.68 14.19 3.20
CA GLU A 227 42.57 13.45 4.11
C GLU A 227 42.95 12.01 3.72
N VAL A 228 42.76 11.61 2.46
CA VAL A 228 43.06 10.25 1.99
C VAL A 228 44.55 9.88 2.11
N ASP A 229 45.42 10.89 2.11
CA ASP A 229 46.87 10.79 2.21
C ASP A 229 47.42 11.11 3.62
N VAL A 230 46.55 11.26 4.62
CA VAL A 230 46.98 11.55 6.01
C VAL A 230 47.56 10.32 6.68
N GLY A 231 48.71 10.50 7.34
CA GLY A 231 49.37 9.46 8.13
C GLY A 231 50.06 8.38 7.29
N ILE A 232 50.20 8.60 5.97
CA ILE A 232 50.92 7.72 5.06
C ILE A 232 52.07 8.47 4.38
N GLY A 233 53.00 7.74 3.75
CA GLY A 233 54.11 8.33 2.99
C GLY A 233 54.82 7.29 2.12
N GLY A 234 55.71 7.76 1.27
CA GLY A 234 56.48 6.90 0.36
C GLY A 234 55.60 6.11 -0.61
N GLY A 235 55.88 4.81 -0.78
CA GLY A 235 55.16 3.97 -1.74
C GLY A 235 53.65 3.84 -1.49
N VAL A 236 53.19 4.00 -0.24
CA VAL A 236 51.74 3.98 0.05
C VAL A 236 51.04 5.20 -0.54
N ALA A 237 51.69 6.37 -0.52
CA ALA A 237 51.15 7.59 -1.13
C ALA A 237 51.11 7.50 -2.66
N GLU A 238 52.08 6.80 -3.26
CA GLU A 238 52.09 6.51 -4.70
C GLU A 238 50.89 5.63 -5.09
N ILE A 239 50.64 4.54 -4.35
CA ILE A 239 49.46 3.68 -4.55
C ILE A 239 48.16 4.46 -4.40
N VAL A 240 48.04 5.33 -3.39
CA VAL A 240 46.84 6.20 -3.24
C VAL A 240 46.64 7.07 -4.48
N GLY A 241 47.71 7.68 -4.99
CA GLY A 241 47.67 8.47 -6.22
C GLY A 241 47.20 7.65 -7.43
N GLU A 242 47.71 6.42 -7.58
CA GLU A 242 47.32 5.51 -8.66
C GLU A 242 45.85 5.08 -8.58
N LEU A 243 45.36 4.79 -7.37
CA LEU A 243 43.96 4.45 -7.15
C LEU A 243 43.02 5.63 -7.45
N LEU A 244 43.38 6.84 -7.03
CA LEU A 244 42.63 8.06 -7.35
C LEU A 244 42.65 8.35 -8.85
N HIS A 245 43.78 8.14 -9.52
CA HIS A 245 43.89 8.29 -10.98
C HIS A 245 43.03 7.26 -11.72
N THR A 246 43.07 6.00 -11.27
CA THR A 246 42.25 4.92 -11.82
C THR A 246 40.76 5.26 -11.71
N LEU A 247 40.33 5.74 -10.54
CA LEU A 247 38.96 6.19 -10.34
C LEU A 247 38.63 7.42 -11.21
N GLY A 248 39.60 8.33 -11.35
CA GLY A 248 39.58 9.52 -12.21
C GLY A 248 39.33 9.25 -13.70
N SER A 249 39.67 8.05 -14.18
CA SER A 249 39.40 7.63 -15.56
C SER A 249 37.91 7.47 -15.87
N ARG A 250 37.05 7.36 -14.84
CA ARG A 250 35.61 7.09 -14.97
C ARG A 250 34.74 8.19 -14.39
N SER A 251 35.19 8.83 -13.32
CA SER A 251 34.47 9.92 -12.63
C SER A 251 35.44 11.06 -12.34
N GLN A 252 34.93 12.28 -12.18
CA GLN A 252 35.76 13.39 -11.74
C GLN A 252 36.13 13.21 -10.27
N VAL A 253 37.42 13.14 -9.97
CA VAL A 253 37.94 13.02 -8.60
C VAL A 253 38.62 14.32 -8.20
N LEU A 254 38.19 14.91 -7.08
CA LEU A 254 38.84 16.05 -6.44
C LEU A 254 39.48 15.57 -5.14
N ALA A 255 40.79 15.75 -5.02
CA ALA A 255 41.53 15.39 -3.81
C ALA A 255 42.36 16.59 -3.35
N VAL A 256 42.34 16.85 -2.04
CA VAL A 256 43.26 17.79 -1.39
C VAL A 256 44.41 16.96 -0.83
N THR A 257 45.64 17.29 -1.21
CA THR A 257 46.82 16.50 -0.86
C THR A 257 48.01 17.40 -0.57
N HIS A 258 48.87 16.93 0.34
CA HIS A 258 50.18 17.52 0.59
C HIS A 258 51.32 16.60 0.10
N GLN A 259 50.99 15.40 -0.40
CA GLN A 259 51.96 14.42 -0.84
C GLN A 259 52.27 14.61 -2.33
N PRO A 260 53.55 14.81 -2.70
CA PRO A 260 53.94 14.99 -4.10
C PRO A 260 53.59 13.78 -4.98
N GLN A 261 53.62 12.56 -4.41
CA GLN A 261 53.28 11.32 -5.10
C GLN A 261 51.81 11.30 -5.55
N VAL A 262 50.90 11.80 -4.71
CA VAL A 262 49.47 11.87 -5.02
C VAL A 262 49.21 13.02 -6.02
N ALA A 263 49.77 14.21 -5.77
CA ALA A 263 49.62 15.36 -6.65
C ALA A 263 50.16 15.12 -8.07
N ALA A 264 51.24 14.33 -8.19
CA ALA A 264 51.81 13.97 -9.49
C ALA A 264 50.84 13.14 -10.35
N LYS A 265 49.97 12.32 -9.77
CA LYS A 265 49.02 11.46 -10.52
C LYS A 265 47.75 12.19 -11.00
N GLY A 266 47.49 13.41 -10.54
CA GLY A 266 46.32 14.19 -10.98
C GLY A 266 46.38 14.59 -12.46
N ASN A 267 45.26 14.57 -13.17
CA ASN A 267 45.19 15.10 -14.55
C ASN A 267 45.36 16.63 -14.56
N HIS A 268 44.88 17.29 -13.50
CA HIS A 268 44.99 18.72 -13.27
C HIS A 268 45.55 18.97 -11.86
N HIS A 269 46.41 19.98 -11.73
CA HIS A 269 47.02 20.35 -10.45
C HIS A 269 46.66 21.81 -10.13
N LEU A 270 45.83 22.01 -9.11
CA LEU A 270 45.48 23.34 -8.58
C LEU A 270 46.33 23.64 -7.34
N LEU A 271 47.04 24.76 -7.37
CA LEU A 271 47.78 25.28 -6.22
C LEU A 271 46.92 26.27 -5.45
N VAL A 272 46.82 26.10 -4.14
CA VAL A 272 46.19 27.05 -3.23
C VAL A 272 47.27 27.92 -2.58
N THR A 273 47.25 29.23 -2.82
CA THR A 273 48.09 30.21 -2.11
C THR A 273 47.25 31.09 -1.21
N LYS A 274 47.84 31.59 -0.12
CA LYS A 274 47.23 32.59 0.76
C LYS A 274 48.01 33.89 0.66
N GLU A 275 47.32 34.99 0.39
CA GLU A 275 47.93 36.31 0.17
C GLU A 275 47.18 37.39 0.96
N GLY A 276 47.90 38.38 1.47
CA GLY A 276 47.33 39.56 2.14
C GLY A 276 48.00 39.92 3.47
N ALA A 277 48.06 41.22 3.77
CA ALA A 277 48.66 41.75 5.00
C ALA A 277 47.63 41.93 6.13
N ASP A 278 46.59 42.75 5.91
CA ASP A 278 45.53 43.00 6.89
C ASP A 278 44.35 42.00 6.79
N LYS A 279 44.12 41.43 5.60
CA LYS A 279 43.10 40.41 5.35
C LYS A 279 43.66 39.34 4.40
N VAL A 280 43.59 38.09 4.83
CA VAL A 280 44.13 36.93 4.08
C VAL A 280 43.08 36.41 3.11
N TYR A 281 43.43 36.30 1.83
CA TYR A 281 42.64 35.71 0.76
C TYR A 281 43.29 34.42 0.27
N SER A 282 42.48 33.43 -0.10
CA SER A 282 42.95 32.19 -0.73
C SER A 282 42.76 32.28 -2.24
N THR A 283 43.82 32.05 -3.01
CA THR A 283 43.81 32.05 -4.47
C THR A 283 44.09 30.64 -5.01
N LEU A 284 43.37 30.24 -6.05
CA LEU A 284 43.54 28.95 -6.74
C LEU A 284 44.16 29.19 -8.12
N SER A 285 45.30 28.54 -8.39
CA SER A 285 46.01 28.65 -9.67
C SER A 285 46.19 27.27 -10.32
N LEU A 286 45.79 27.13 -11.58
CA LEU A 286 46.03 25.90 -12.35
C LEU A 286 47.48 25.83 -12.84
N LEU A 287 48.22 24.83 -12.39
CA LEU A 287 49.61 24.60 -12.77
C LEU A 287 49.72 23.75 -14.04
N LYS A 288 50.60 24.16 -14.96
CA LYS A 288 50.91 23.45 -16.21
C LYS A 288 52.41 23.50 -16.51
N GLY A 289 52.91 22.51 -17.25
CA GLY A 289 54.30 22.46 -17.71
C GLY A 289 55.31 22.63 -16.57
N GLU A 290 56.26 23.54 -16.75
CA GLU A 290 57.35 23.77 -15.79
C GLU A 290 56.85 24.22 -14.40
N ALA A 291 55.76 24.99 -14.32
CA ALA A 291 55.20 25.41 -13.03
C ALA A 291 54.71 24.22 -12.20
N ARG A 292 54.18 23.17 -12.85
CA ARG A 292 53.79 21.92 -12.19
C ARG A 292 55.02 21.14 -11.70
N ILE A 293 56.08 21.07 -12.52
CA ILE A 293 57.34 20.39 -12.16
C ILE A 293 57.98 21.07 -10.93
N GLN A 294 58.03 22.41 -10.93
CA GLN A 294 58.58 23.18 -9.82
C GLN A 294 57.79 22.97 -8.53
N GLU A 295 56.46 22.95 -8.60
CA GLU A 295 55.64 22.73 -7.40
C GLU A 295 55.80 21.32 -6.84
N ILE A 296 55.79 20.30 -7.69
CA ILE A 296 56.07 18.91 -7.26
C ILE A 296 57.49 18.81 -6.68
N GLY A 297 58.48 19.49 -7.28
CA GLY A 297 59.84 19.57 -6.75
C GLY A 297 59.89 20.26 -5.38
N ARG A 298 59.12 21.34 -5.19
CA ARG A 298 59.00 22.05 -3.90
C ARG A 298 58.37 21.14 -2.84
N MET A 299 57.35 20.38 -3.20
CA MET A 299 56.70 19.39 -2.31
C MET A 299 57.68 18.25 -1.91
N LEU A 300 58.60 17.86 -2.80
CA LEU A 300 59.63 16.84 -2.53
C LEU A 300 60.81 17.35 -1.69
N GLY A 301 61.43 18.48 -2.10
CA GLY A 301 62.69 18.97 -1.54
C GLY A 301 62.56 20.12 -0.54
N GLY A 302 61.34 20.61 -0.31
CA GLY A 302 61.09 21.76 0.55
C GLY A 302 61.56 23.08 -0.09
N ALA A 303 62.08 23.99 0.74
CA ALA A 303 62.42 25.35 0.32
C ALA A 303 63.60 25.46 -0.67
N LYS A 304 64.46 24.44 -0.76
CA LYS A 304 65.60 24.43 -1.68
C LYS A 304 65.33 23.47 -2.84
N LEU A 305 64.98 24.04 -3.99
CA LEU A 305 64.93 23.29 -5.25
C LEU A 305 66.35 23.06 -5.76
N THR A 306 66.71 21.79 -5.94
CA THR A 306 67.97 21.38 -6.58
C THR A 306 67.66 20.73 -7.92
N ASP A 307 68.66 20.65 -8.81
CA ASP A 307 68.51 19.97 -10.10
C ASP A 307 68.06 18.51 -9.93
N ASN A 308 68.55 17.83 -8.88
CA ASN A 308 68.14 16.46 -8.56
C ASN A 308 66.66 16.38 -8.12
N THR A 309 66.18 17.36 -7.37
CA THR A 309 64.76 17.43 -6.95
C THR A 309 63.84 17.66 -8.15
N LEU A 310 64.25 18.52 -9.07
CA LEU A 310 63.50 18.77 -10.32
C LEU A 310 63.53 17.55 -11.25
N ALA A 311 64.66 16.84 -11.33
CA ALA A 311 64.76 15.60 -12.09
C ALA A 311 63.79 14.54 -11.56
N HIS A 312 63.73 14.35 -10.23
CA HIS A 312 62.78 13.43 -9.60
C HIS A 312 61.32 13.85 -9.84
N ALA A 313 61.02 15.15 -9.78
CA ALA A 313 59.68 15.66 -10.06
C ALA A 313 59.24 15.38 -11.51
N ARG A 314 60.15 15.51 -12.49
CA ARG A 314 59.88 15.15 -13.89
C ARG A 314 59.60 13.66 -14.04
N GLU A 315 60.42 12.82 -13.42
CA GLU A 315 60.24 11.36 -13.45
C GLU A 315 58.87 10.93 -12.92
N MET A 316 58.39 11.52 -11.81
CA MET A 316 57.05 11.20 -11.29
C MET A 316 55.91 11.65 -12.22
N LEU A 317 56.07 12.77 -12.92
CA LEU A 317 55.08 13.29 -13.86
C LEU A 317 55.06 12.54 -15.20
N GLU A 318 56.16 11.89 -15.57
CA GLU A 318 56.26 11.01 -16.74
C GLU A 318 55.66 9.63 -16.49
N ARG A 319 55.58 9.18 -15.22
CA ARG A 319 55.01 7.89 -14.79
C ARG A 319 53.48 7.90 -14.60
N ILE A 320 52.76 8.75 -15.32
CA ILE A 320 51.28 8.80 -15.31
C ILE A 320 50.73 7.81 -16.33
#